data_AF-A0A1F5CCT1-F1
#
_entry.id   AF-A0A1F5CCT1-F1
#
_cell.length_a   1.000
_cell.length_b   1.000
_cell.length_c   1.000
_cell.angle_alpha   90.00
_cell.angle_beta   90.00
_cell.angle_gamma   90.00
#
_symmetry.space_group_name_H-M   'P 1'
#
loop_
_entity.id
_entity.type
_entity.pdbx_description
1 polymer ?
#
loop_
_entity_poly.entity_id
_entity_poly.type
_entity_poly.pdbx_seq_one_letter_code
_entity_poly.pdbx_strand_id
1 'polypeptide(L)'
;MVALLLPIKIMRSPILQILFTIGLIAALIFFSGFYPVALVNRRVILASDFYSNLAAAKKFYDSQKLYSNSSAADWESPELKLLEKDIQSAVLQNLVEDRILINKSGQVSGLKGLLFENLNQILSQVSGDLTNEGLANLYGWDIRTFKKVVLEPEARRKTFIEGFARQGRDFNEWFSREKRGANVKILLNGFVWNQNRGQVESKR
;
A
#
# COMPACT_ATOMS: atom_id res chain seq x y z
N MET A 1 -40.86 29.97 -40.84
CA MET A 1 -40.13 29.66 -39.60
C MET A 1 -38.68 29.38 -39.97
N VAL A 2 -37.78 30.35 -39.78
CA VAL A 2 -36.34 30.19 -40.04
C VAL A 2 -35.66 30.08 -38.68
N ALA A 3 -35.10 28.91 -38.39
CA ALA A 3 -34.33 28.66 -37.17
C ALA A 3 -32.93 29.28 -37.32
N LEU A 4 -32.65 30.32 -36.53
CA LEU A 4 -31.37 31.01 -36.47
C LEU A 4 -30.39 30.13 -35.66
N LEU A 5 -29.56 29.34 -36.33
CA LEU A 5 -28.43 28.66 -35.70
C LEU A 5 -27.28 29.66 -35.54
N LEU A 6 -27.07 30.14 -34.31
CA LEU A 6 -25.90 30.96 -33.98
C LEU A 6 -24.62 30.12 -34.08
N PRO A 7 -23.58 30.57 -34.81
CA PRO A 7 -22.29 29.89 -34.81
C PRO A 7 -21.59 30.13 -33.47
N ILE A 8 -21.41 29.07 -32.69
CA ILE A 8 -20.53 29.10 -31.51
C ILE A 8 -19.10 29.28 -32.02
N LYS A 9 -18.66 30.53 -32.08
CA LYS A 9 -17.27 30.89 -32.42
C LYS A 9 -16.40 30.46 -31.24
N ILE A 10 -15.90 29.22 -31.27
CA ILE A 10 -14.94 28.70 -30.29
C ILE A 10 -13.72 29.61 -30.36
N MET A 11 -13.64 30.54 -29.41
CA MET A 11 -12.54 31.49 -29.31
C MET A 11 -11.29 30.67 -29.00
N ARG A 12 -10.37 30.58 -29.97
CA ARG A 12 -9.08 29.88 -29.86
C ARG A 12 -8.18 30.63 -28.88
N SER A 13 -8.53 30.62 -27.60
CA SER A 13 -7.67 31.13 -26.54
C SER A 13 -6.65 30.04 -26.19
N PRO A 14 -5.34 30.27 -26.42
CA PRO A 14 -4.31 29.30 -26.09
C PRO A 14 -4.29 29.00 -24.58
N ILE A 15 -4.73 29.94 -23.74
CA ILE A 15 -4.83 29.77 -22.28
C ILE A 15 -5.88 28.72 -21.92
N LEU A 16 -7.05 28.75 -22.58
CA LEU A 16 -8.12 27.78 -22.32
C LEU A 16 -7.71 26.37 -22.74
N GLN A 17 -6.96 26.24 -23.85
CA GLN A 17 -6.40 24.97 -24.29
C GLN A 17 -5.38 24.42 -23.29
N ILE A 18 -4.47 25.27 -22.79
CA ILE A 18 -3.49 24.87 -21.76
C ILE A 18 -4.19 24.40 -20.49
N LEU A 19 -5.19 25.14 -19.99
CA LEU A 19 -5.95 24.73 -18.80
C LEU A 19 -6.71 23.41 -19.02
N PHE A 20 -7.30 23.22 -20.19
CA PHE A 20 -7.96 21.97 -20.55
C PHE A 20 -6.97 20.80 -20.60
N THR A 21 -5.80 20.98 -21.21
CA THR A 21 -4.74 19.97 -21.27
C THR A 21 -4.21 19.63 -19.88
N ILE A 22 -3.96 20.62 -19.02
CA ILE A 22 -3.54 20.40 -17.62
C ILE A 22 -4.64 19.63 -16.87
N GLY A 23 -5.91 20.01 -17.04
CA GLY A 23 -7.05 19.30 -16.46
C GLY A 23 -7.14 17.85 -16.92
N LEU A 24 -6.90 17.59 -18.21
CA LEU A 24 -6.94 16.24 -18.78
C LEU A 24 -5.77 15.38 -18.28
N ILE A 25 -4.56 15.94 -18.17
CA ILE A 25 -3.40 15.26 -17.56
C ILE A 25 -3.68 14.98 -16.08
N ALA A 26 -4.21 15.95 -15.33
CA ALA A 26 -4.56 15.76 -13.93
C ALA A 26 -5.63 14.67 -13.74
N ALA A 27 -6.63 14.61 -14.61
CA ALA A 27 -7.64 13.56 -14.62
C ALA A 27 -7.00 12.19 -14.90
N LEU A 28 -6.13 12.08 -15.91
CA LEU A 28 -5.42 10.83 -16.21
C LEU A 28 -4.56 10.35 -15.02
N ILE A 29 -3.86 11.25 -14.33
CA ILE A 29 -3.08 10.93 -13.13
C ILE A 29 -3.98 10.45 -11.98
N PHE A 30 -5.14 11.10 -11.81
CA PHE A 30 -6.12 10.71 -10.79
C PHE A 30 -6.68 9.32 -11.04
N PHE A 31 -7.14 9.03 -12.27
CA PHE A 31 -7.71 7.73 -12.63
C PHE A 31 -6.69 6.59 -12.65
N SER A 32 -5.42 6.88 -12.91
CA SER A 32 -4.35 5.88 -12.90
C SER A 32 -3.82 5.55 -11.50
N GLY A 33 -4.26 6.26 -10.44
CA GLY A 33 -3.82 6.02 -9.07
C GLY A 33 -2.36 6.44 -8.80
N PHE A 34 -1.78 7.30 -9.64
CA PHE A 34 -0.42 7.83 -9.48
C PHE A 34 -0.33 9.05 -8.56
N TYR A 35 -1.30 9.23 -7.65
CA TYR A 35 -1.25 10.27 -6.64
C TYR A 35 -0.73 9.75 -5.28
N PRO A 36 -0.06 10.60 -4.49
CA PRO A 36 0.52 10.18 -3.21
C PRO A 36 -0.56 10.01 -2.13
N VAL A 37 -0.53 8.88 -1.43
CA VAL A 37 -1.37 8.60 -0.26
C VAL A 37 -0.61 8.86 1.05
N ALA A 38 0.70 8.64 1.05
CA ALA A 38 1.57 9.02 2.15
C ALA A 38 3.00 9.32 1.67
N LEU A 39 3.73 10.09 2.48
CA LEU A 39 5.14 10.40 2.30
C LEU A 39 5.91 9.90 3.53
N VAL A 40 6.99 9.14 3.31
CA VAL A 40 7.84 8.55 4.36
C VAL A 40 9.30 8.86 4.05
N ASN A 41 9.92 9.77 4.80
CA ASN A 41 11.30 10.24 4.59
C ASN A 41 11.59 10.58 3.11
N ARG A 42 10.69 11.36 2.48
CA ARG A 42 10.70 11.76 1.05
C ARG A 42 10.38 10.65 0.03
N ARG A 43 10.12 9.41 0.46
CA ARG A 43 9.58 8.36 -0.43
C ARG A 43 8.06 8.40 -0.43
N VAL A 44 7.47 8.19 -1.59
CA VAL A 44 6.02 8.21 -1.79
C VAL A 44 5.44 6.80 -1.62
N ILE A 45 4.29 6.71 -0.96
CA ILE A 45 3.36 5.58 -1.04
C ILE A 45 2.24 6.03 -1.98
N LEU A 46 2.06 5.32 -3.09
CA LEU A 46 1.08 5.67 -4.12
C LEU A 46 -0.30 5.11 -3.77
N ALA A 47 -1.33 5.73 -4.34
CA ALA A 47 -2.70 5.23 -4.23
C ALA A 47 -2.85 3.82 -4.82
N SER A 48 -2.16 3.53 -5.93
CA SER A 48 -2.13 2.19 -6.51
C SER A 48 -1.59 1.14 -5.55
N ASP A 49 -0.51 1.42 -4.81
CA ASP A 49 0.02 0.53 -3.78
C ASP A 49 -1.02 0.33 -2.66
N PHE A 50 -1.59 1.43 -2.16
CA PHE A 50 -2.57 1.38 -1.06
C PHE A 50 -3.84 0.61 -1.43
N TYR A 51 -4.52 0.98 -2.53
CA TYR A 51 -5.79 0.36 -2.92
C TYR A 51 -5.62 -1.09 -3.38
N SER A 52 -4.49 -1.44 -4.00
CA SER A 52 -4.19 -2.84 -4.33
C SER A 52 -4.07 -3.70 -3.06
N ASN A 53 -3.34 -3.22 -2.06
CA ASN A 53 -3.21 -3.91 -0.77
C ASN A 53 -4.53 -3.98 0.01
N LEU A 54 -5.32 -2.89 0.00
CA LEU A 54 -6.63 -2.85 0.63
C LEU A 54 -7.60 -3.85 -0.03
N ALA A 55 -7.63 -3.89 -1.37
CA ALA A 55 -8.48 -4.83 -2.10
C ALA A 55 -8.12 -6.29 -1.78
N ALA A 56 -6.82 -6.61 -1.72
CA ALA A 56 -6.38 -7.95 -1.34
C ALA A 56 -6.72 -8.31 0.11
N ALA A 57 -6.59 -7.36 1.05
CA ALA A 57 -6.98 -7.57 2.44
C ALA A 57 -8.49 -7.83 2.58
N LYS A 58 -9.32 -7.04 1.88
CA LYS A 58 -10.78 -7.25 1.83
C LYS A 58 -11.13 -8.60 1.22
N LYS A 59 -10.52 -8.95 0.09
CA LYS A 59 -10.76 -10.22 -0.59
C LYS A 59 -10.35 -11.43 0.26
N PHE A 60 -9.25 -11.31 1.00
CA PHE A 60 -8.85 -12.34 1.96
C PHE A 60 -9.91 -12.51 3.07
N TYR A 61 -10.44 -11.40 3.60
CA TYR A 61 -11.52 -11.44 4.58
C TYR A 61 -12.80 -12.07 4.01
N ASP A 62 -13.19 -11.69 2.79
CA ASP A 62 -14.34 -12.29 2.09
C ASP A 62 -14.13 -13.80 1.89
N SER A 63 -12.92 -14.22 1.50
CA SER A 63 -12.61 -15.64 1.31
C SER A 63 -12.79 -16.45 2.58
N GLN A 64 -12.40 -15.92 3.75
CA GLN A 64 -12.61 -16.59 5.04
C GLN A 64 -14.10 -16.74 5.39
N LYS A 65 -14.93 -15.75 5.04
CA LYS A 65 -16.38 -15.83 5.26
C LYS A 65 -17.05 -16.87 4.36
N LEU A 66 -16.60 -17.02 3.12
CA LEU A 66 -17.11 -18.05 2.21
C LEU A 66 -16.88 -19.47 2.76
N TYR A 67 -15.76 -19.72 3.45
CA TYR A 67 -15.51 -21.00 4.14
C TYR A 67 -16.41 -21.22 5.37
N SER A 68 -17.04 -20.16 5.89
CA SER A 68 -17.96 -20.21 7.04
C SER A 68 -19.44 -20.31 6.66
N ASN A 69 -19.77 -20.60 5.38
CA ASN A 69 -21.14 -20.62 4.84
C ASN A 69 -21.92 -19.29 5.01
N SER A 70 -21.23 -18.16 5.14
CA SER A 70 -21.84 -16.84 5.15
C SER A 70 -21.73 -16.16 3.78
N SER A 71 -22.72 -15.33 3.44
CA SER A 71 -22.70 -14.52 2.21
C SER A 71 -21.50 -13.55 2.19
N ALA A 72 -21.13 -13.05 1.02
CA ALA A 72 -20.08 -12.04 0.86
C ALA A 72 -20.31 -10.86 1.82
N ALA A 73 -19.22 -10.25 2.32
CA ALA A 73 -19.32 -9.21 3.32
C ALA A 73 -20.03 -7.97 2.75
N ASP A 74 -21.07 -7.51 3.43
CA ASP A 74 -21.71 -6.23 3.12
C ASP A 74 -20.87 -5.08 3.68
N TRP A 75 -19.87 -4.65 2.90
CA TRP A 75 -18.96 -3.56 3.26
C TRP A 75 -19.68 -2.21 3.50
N GLU A 76 -20.96 -2.08 3.15
CA GLU A 76 -21.75 -0.88 3.43
C GLU A 76 -22.39 -0.86 4.83
N SER A 77 -22.44 -2.01 5.50
CA SER A 77 -22.95 -2.11 6.86
C SER A 77 -22.12 -1.29 7.87
N PRO A 78 -22.74 -0.71 8.92
CA PRO A 78 -22.01 0.10 9.91
C PRO A 78 -20.83 -0.63 10.57
N GLU A 79 -20.99 -1.93 10.86
CA GLU A 79 -19.94 -2.76 11.45
C GLU A 79 -18.75 -2.94 10.52
N LEU A 80 -19.00 -3.25 9.24
CA LEU A 80 -17.93 -3.47 8.27
C LEU A 80 -17.27 -2.17 7.80
N LYS A 81 -17.94 -1.02 7.93
CA LYS A 81 -17.31 0.30 7.74
C LYS A 81 -16.25 0.59 8.80
N LEU A 82 -16.50 0.21 10.06
CA LEU A 82 -15.50 0.32 11.13
C LEU A 82 -14.35 -0.63 10.88
N LEU A 83 -14.64 -1.90 10.56
CA LEU A 83 -13.61 -2.88 10.21
C LEU A 83 -12.78 -2.44 9.00
N GLU A 84 -13.41 -1.88 7.97
CA GLU A 84 -12.70 -1.35 6.81
C GLU A 84 -11.70 -0.28 7.21
N LYS A 85 -12.07 0.64 8.11
CA LYS A 85 -11.17 1.69 8.60
C LYS A 85 -9.97 1.11 9.37
N ASP A 86 -10.17 0.02 10.11
CA ASP A 86 -9.10 -0.70 10.78
C ASP A 86 -8.18 -1.41 9.77
N ILE A 87 -8.74 -2.06 8.75
CA ILE A 87 -7.97 -2.66 7.65
C ILE A 87 -7.17 -1.58 6.90
N GLN A 88 -7.78 -0.44 6.58
CA GLN A 88 -7.10 0.68 5.93
C GLN A 88 -5.93 1.20 6.79
N SER A 89 -6.12 1.32 8.10
CA SER A 89 -5.06 1.70 9.05
C SER A 89 -3.92 0.69 9.04
N ALA A 90 -4.22 -0.60 9.09
CA ALA A 90 -3.24 -1.68 9.07
C ALA A 90 -2.45 -1.73 7.76
N VAL A 91 -3.14 -1.57 6.61
CA VAL A 91 -2.49 -1.49 5.30
C VAL A 91 -1.55 -0.28 5.21
N LEU A 92 -2.00 0.90 5.64
CA LEU A 92 -1.13 2.09 5.70
C LEU A 92 0.06 1.86 6.63
N GLN A 93 -0.16 1.26 7.80
CA GLN A 93 0.90 0.96 8.75
C GLN A 93 1.99 0.10 8.11
N ASN A 94 1.60 -1.02 7.48
CA ASN A 94 2.52 -1.95 6.86
C ASN A 94 3.31 -1.29 5.72
N LEU A 95 2.63 -0.50 4.87
CA LEU A 95 3.29 0.24 3.80
C LEU A 95 4.29 1.28 4.36
N VAL A 96 3.93 2.01 5.42
CA VAL A 96 4.84 2.97 6.07
C VAL A 96 6.05 2.25 6.65
N GLU A 97 5.84 1.15 7.37
CA GLU A 97 6.89 0.36 7.99
C GLU A 97 7.88 -0.20 6.97
N ASP A 98 7.42 -0.77 5.85
CA ASP A 98 8.29 -1.25 4.78
C ASP A 98 9.11 -0.09 4.17
N ARG A 99 8.50 1.09 3.95
CA ARG A 99 9.25 2.28 3.48
C ARG A 99 10.32 2.73 4.46
N ILE A 100 10.08 2.64 5.77
CA ILE A 100 11.09 2.94 6.80
C ILE A 100 12.25 1.95 6.69
N LEU A 101 11.98 0.65 6.58
CA LEU A 101 13.02 -0.37 6.43
C LEU A 101 13.84 -0.21 5.14
N ILE A 102 13.19 0.07 4.01
CA ILE A 102 13.87 0.33 2.72
C ILE A 102 14.85 1.51 2.86
N ASN A 103 14.43 2.59 3.53
CA ASN A 103 15.28 3.75 3.80
C ASN A 103 16.48 3.44 4.70
N LYS A 104 16.40 2.36 5.49
CA LYS A 104 17.44 1.93 6.42
C LYS A 104 18.22 0.71 5.93
N SER A 105 18.13 0.37 4.65
CA SER A 105 18.81 -0.78 4.05
C SER A 105 20.33 -0.84 4.29
N GLY A 106 20.99 0.30 4.51
CA GLY A 106 22.42 0.34 4.86
C GLY A 106 22.76 -0.07 6.31
N GLN A 107 21.77 -0.33 7.17
CA GLN A 107 22.00 -0.68 8.59
C GLN A 107 22.38 -2.15 8.81
N VAL A 108 22.19 -3.01 7.80
CA VAL A 108 22.53 -4.43 7.86
C VAL A 108 23.54 -4.73 6.76
N SER A 109 24.75 -5.12 7.17
CA SER A 109 25.77 -5.56 6.21
C SER A 109 25.32 -6.83 5.51
N GLY A 110 25.53 -6.92 4.19
CA GLY A 110 25.11 -8.08 3.40
C GLY A 110 23.59 -8.21 3.21
N LEU A 111 22.80 -7.14 3.47
CA LEU A 111 21.33 -7.17 3.39
C LEU A 111 20.80 -7.82 2.09
N LYS A 112 21.41 -7.52 0.94
CA LYS A 112 20.97 -8.08 -0.35
C LYS A 112 21.09 -9.60 -0.41
N GLY A 113 22.19 -10.16 0.11
CA GLY A 113 22.42 -11.61 0.14
C GLY A 113 21.43 -12.30 1.08
N LEU A 114 21.31 -11.77 2.30
CA LEU A 114 20.37 -12.29 3.29
C LEU A 114 18.91 -12.15 2.86
N LEU A 115 18.55 -11.07 2.17
CA LEU A 115 17.21 -10.89 1.61
C LEU A 115 16.91 -11.96 0.56
N PHE A 116 17.87 -12.25 -0.33
CA PHE A 116 17.73 -13.28 -1.35
C PHE A 116 17.61 -14.68 -0.72
N GLU A 117 18.45 -15.00 0.27
CA GLU A 117 18.37 -16.24 1.03
C GLU A 117 17.01 -16.38 1.74
N ASN A 118 16.56 -15.34 2.44
CA ASN A 118 15.28 -15.34 3.14
C ASN A 118 14.09 -15.46 2.19
N LEU A 119 14.13 -14.80 1.04
CA LEU A 119 13.10 -14.92 0.01
C LEU A 119 13.03 -16.35 -0.53
N ASN A 120 14.18 -16.97 -0.82
CA ASN A 120 14.24 -18.35 -1.28
C ASN A 120 13.76 -19.33 -0.21
N GLN A 121 14.11 -19.11 1.06
CA GLN A 121 13.63 -19.92 2.17
C GLN A 121 12.10 -19.85 2.28
N ILE A 122 11.52 -18.65 2.27
CA ILE A 122 10.07 -18.48 2.31
C ILE A 122 9.44 -19.14 1.09
N LEU A 123 9.99 -18.96 -0.11
CA LEU A 123 9.46 -19.61 -1.30
C LEU A 123 9.49 -21.13 -1.19
N SER A 124 10.58 -21.72 -0.68
CA SER A 124 10.69 -23.17 -0.53
C SER A 124 9.68 -23.77 0.45
N GLN A 125 9.26 -22.99 1.47
CA GLN A 125 8.25 -23.41 2.44
C GLN A 125 6.83 -23.37 1.89
N VAL A 126 6.56 -22.47 0.94
CA VAL A 126 5.19 -22.21 0.48
C VAL A 126 4.96 -22.66 -0.98
N SER A 127 6.00 -23.11 -1.68
CA SER A 127 5.94 -23.48 -3.11
C SER A 127 5.04 -24.68 -3.44
N GLY A 128 4.72 -25.55 -2.48
CA GLY A 128 3.75 -26.64 -2.67
C GLY A 128 2.28 -26.17 -2.69
N ASP A 129 1.98 -25.09 -1.96
CA ASP A 129 0.62 -24.61 -1.72
C ASP A 129 0.30 -23.30 -2.48
N LEU A 130 1.33 -22.59 -2.98
CA LEU A 130 1.18 -21.35 -3.77
C LEU A 130 0.89 -21.65 -5.24
N THR A 131 -0.37 -21.88 -5.57
CA THR A 131 -0.83 -21.86 -6.96
C THR A 131 -1.24 -20.45 -7.37
N ASN A 132 -1.06 -20.10 -8.65
CA ASN A 132 -1.56 -18.83 -9.19
C ASN A 132 -3.08 -18.70 -8.99
N GLU A 133 -3.81 -19.81 -9.13
CA GLU A 133 -5.26 -19.86 -8.92
C GLU A 133 -5.63 -19.60 -7.46
N GLY A 134 -4.95 -20.24 -6.51
CA GLY A 134 -5.17 -20.02 -5.08
C GLY A 134 -4.91 -18.57 -4.68
N LEU A 135 -3.81 -17.97 -5.16
CA LEU A 135 -3.50 -16.56 -4.92
C LEU A 135 -4.51 -15.60 -5.57
N ALA A 136 -4.93 -15.90 -6.80
CA ALA A 136 -5.96 -15.13 -7.48
C ALA A 136 -7.30 -15.20 -6.75
N ASN A 137 -7.64 -16.35 -6.15
CA ASN A 137 -8.87 -16.53 -5.38
C ASN A 137 -8.82 -15.85 -4.01
N LEU A 138 -7.71 -15.98 -3.28
CA LEU A 138 -7.58 -15.42 -1.92
C LEU A 138 -7.30 -13.92 -1.90
N TYR A 139 -6.46 -13.43 -2.81
CA TYR A 139 -5.94 -12.06 -2.78
C TYR A 139 -6.23 -11.27 -4.06
N GLY A 140 -6.62 -11.94 -5.16
CA GLY A 140 -6.78 -11.29 -6.46
C GLY A 140 -5.46 -10.98 -7.14
N TRP A 141 -4.38 -11.66 -6.74
CA TRP A 141 -3.02 -11.39 -7.21
C TRP A 141 -2.43 -12.56 -7.97
N ASP A 142 -1.56 -12.26 -8.93
CA ASP A 142 -0.64 -13.24 -9.50
C ASP A 142 0.56 -13.46 -8.55
N ILE A 143 1.31 -14.55 -8.77
CA ILE A 143 2.49 -14.85 -7.96
C ILE A 143 3.53 -13.73 -7.94
N ARG A 144 3.65 -12.94 -9.02
CA ARG A 144 4.60 -11.82 -9.09
C ARG A 144 4.21 -10.70 -8.13
N THR A 145 2.92 -10.35 -8.13
CA THR A 145 2.36 -9.35 -7.23
C THR A 145 2.46 -9.81 -5.80
N PHE A 146 2.12 -11.08 -5.52
CA PHE A 146 2.26 -11.65 -4.18
C PHE A 146 3.71 -11.64 -3.69
N LYS A 147 4.67 -12.02 -4.55
CA LYS A 147 6.11 -11.93 -4.22
C LYS A 147 6.51 -10.51 -3.83
N LYS A 148 6.14 -9.53 -4.64
CA LYS A 148 6.51 -8.12 -4.42
C LYS A 148 5.85 -7.51 -3.18
N VAL A 149 4.59 -7.83 -2.93
CA VAL A 149 3.75 -7.14 -1.93
C VAL A 149 3.76 -7.84 -0.57
N VAL A 150 3.96 -9.15 -0.54
CA VAL A 150 3.96 -9.94 0.71
C VAL A 150 5.35 -10.49 0.99
N LEU A 151 5.91 -11.27 0.06
CA LEU A 151 7.13 -12.03 0.36
C LEU A 151 8.37 -11.14 0.49
N GLU A 152 8.51 -10.11 -0.34
CA GLU A 152 9.63 -9.17 -0.25
C GLU A 152 9.64 -8.35 1.05
N PRO A 153 8.53 -7.72 1.49
CA PRO A 153 8.47 -7.05 2.78
C PRO A 153 8.75 -8.00 3.96
N GLU A 154 8.18 -9.21 3.95
CA GLU A 154 8.42 -10.21 5.00
C GLU A 154 9.89 -10.65 5.04
N ALA A 155 10.47 -10.97 3.88
CA ALA A 155 11.89 -11.31 3.77
C ALA A 155 12.78 -10.16 4.23
N ARG A 156 12.41 -8.91 3.92
CA ARG A 156 13.13 -7.71 4.40
C ARG A 156 13.08 -7.62 5.91
N ARG A 157 11.89 -7.70 6.50
CA ARG A 157 11.71 -7.64 7.96
C ARG A 157 12.51 -8.73 8.66
N LYS A 158 12.42 -9.97 8.19
CA LYS A 158 13.21 -11.10 8.69
C LYS A 158 14.72 -10.84 8.59
N THR A 159 15.18 -10.31 7.46
CA THR A 159 16.59 -9.99 7.26
C THR A 159 17.09 -8.95 8.27
N PHE A 160 16.28 -7.93 8.58
CA PHE A 160 16.64 -6.96 9.62
C PHE A 160 16.69 -7.61 11.01
N ILE A 161 15.72 -8.47 11.34
CA ILE A 161 15.71 -9.21 12.62
C ILE A 161 16.99 -10.03 12.78
N GLU A 162 17.33 -10.84 11.77
CA GLU A 162 18.53 -11.69 11.79
C GLU A 162 19.82 -10.86 11.82
N GLY A 163 19.89 -9.81 11.02
CA GLY A 163 21.04 -8.91 10.96
C GLY A 163 21.32 -8.22 12.30
N PHE A 164 20.27 -7.77 13.00
CA PHE A 164 20.39 -7.17 14.32
C PHE A 164 20.74 -8.20 15.39
N ALA A 165 20.14 -9.40 15.34
CA ALA A 165 20.46 -10.49 16.26
C ALA A 165 21.95 -10.88 16.19
N ARG A 166 22.54 -10.97 14.99
CA ARG A 166 23.98 -11.24 14.80
C ARG A 166 24.90 -10.16 15.39
N GLN A 167 24.41 -8.93 15.52
CA GLN A 167 25.13 -7.80 16.11
C GLN A 167 24.87 -7.66 17.62
N GLY A 168 24.09 -8.55 18.23
CA GLY A 168 23.67 -8.43 19.63
C GLY A 168 22.76 -7.24 19.90
N ARG A 169 22.00 -6.79 18.89
CA ARG A 169 21.08 -5.63 18.97
C ARG A 169 19.63 -6.09 18.90
N ASP A 170 18.75 -5.37 19.61
CA ASP A 170 17.31 -5.60 19.55
C ASP A 170 16.68 -4.87 18.35
N PHE A 171 16.13 -5.63 17.39
CA PHE A 171 15.43 -5.07 16.23
C PHE A 171 14.15 -4.32 16.62
N ASN A 172 13.35 -4.84 17.55
CA ASN A 172 12.06 -4.25 17.92
C ASN A 172 12.26 -2.90 18.62
N GLU A 173 13.24 -2.83 19.52
CA GLU A 173 13.59 -1.59 20.21
C GLU A 173 14.12 -0.55 19.19
N TRP A 174 15.05 -0.97 18.32
CA TRP A 174 15.57 -0.11 17.26
C TRP A 174 14.46 0.37 16.33
N PHE A 175 13.63 -0.53 15.80
CA PHE A 175 12.60 -0.20 14.84
C PHE A 175 11.54 0.71 15.45
N SER A 176 11.19 0.52 16.72
CA SER A 176 10.30 1.43 17.45
C SER A 176 10.86 2.85 17.58
N ARG A 177 12.18 3.01 17.73
CA ARG A 177 12.82 4.34 17.66
C ARG A 177 12.79 4.91 16.25
N GLU A 178 13.11 4.11 15.24
CA GLU A 178 13.08 4.56 13.84
C GLU A 178 11.69 4.99 13.39
N LYS A 179 10.62 4.27 13.80
CA LYS A 179 9.24 4.69 13.53
C LYS A 179 8.95 6.06 14.13
N ARG A 180 9.27 6.27 15.40
CA ARG A 180 9.07 7.57 16.07
C ARG A 180 9.98 8.68 15.55
N GLY A 181 11.08 8.34 14.87
CA GLY A 181 11.98 9.31 14.22
C GLY A 181 11.67 9.57 12.75
N ALA A 182 10.80 8.77 12.12
CA ALA A 182 10.49 8.89 10.70
C ALA A 182 9.64 10.13 10.41
N ASN A 183 9.96 10.86 9.35
CA ASN A 183 9.10 11.93 8.84
C ASN A 183 8.00 11.30 7.98
N VAL A 184 6.79 11.18 8.55
CA VAL A 184 5.63 10.59 7.88
C VAL A 184 4.51 11.61 7.76
N LYS A 185 4.02 11.79 6.53
CA LYS A 185 2.84 12.61 6.24
C LYS A 185 1.82 11.77 5.49
N ILE A 186 0.71 11.45 6.14
CA ILE A 186 -0.41 10.77 5.50
C ILE A 186 -1.29 11.82 4.82
N LEU A 187 -1.55 11.64 3.53
CA LEU A 187 -2.36 12.51 2.69
C LEU A 187 -3.78 11.95 2.50
N LEU A 188 -3.99 10.66 2.79
CA LEU A 188 -5.30 10.04 2.80
C LEU A 188 -6.18 10.66 3.88
N ASN A 189 -7.39 11.06 3.51
CA ASN A 189 -8.34 11.58 4.48
C ASN A 189 -8.73 10.51 5.51
N GLY A 190 -9.00 10.94 6.75
CA GLY A 190 -9.40 10.03 7.82
C GLY A 190 -8.26 9.32 8.55
N PHE A 191 -6.98 9.57 8.19
CA PHE A 191 -5.82 8.95 8.84
C PHE A 191 -4.75 9.97 9.21
N VAL A 192 -3.97 9.67 10.24
CA VAL A 192 -2.80 10.44 10.67
C VAL A 192 -1.69 9.52 11.14
N TRP A 193 -0.45 10.00 11.06
CA TRP A 193 0.68 9.34 11.70
C TRP A 193 0.85 9.88 13.12
N ASN A 194 0.77 9.00 14.11
CA ASN A 194 1.11 9.32 15.48
C ASN A 194 2.61 9.18 15.68
N GLN A 195 3.32 10.30 15.68
CA GLN A 195 4.78 10.34 15.84
C GLN A 195 5.26 9.74 17.17
N ASN A 196 4.48 9.89 18.24
CA ASN A 196 4.85 9.41 19.58
C ASN A 196 4.79 7.89 19.68
N ARG A 197 3.87 7.26 18.97
CA ARG A 197 3.68 5.80 18.96
C ARG A 197 4.35 5.12 17.77
N GLY A 198 4.65 5.86 16.71
CA GLY A 198 5.13 5.28 15.46
C GLY A 198 4.06 4.40 14.79
N GLN A 199 2.82 4.89 14.78
CA GLN A 199 1.63 4.15 14.33
C GLN A 199 0.67 5.03 13.53
N VAL A 200 -0.02 4.45 12.56
CA VAL A 200 -1.17 5.05 11.87
C VAL A 200 -2.37 5.00 12.80
N GLU A 201 -3.02 6.15 12.98
CA GLU A 201 -4.27 6.28 13.72
C GLU A 201 -5.37 6.79 12.79
N SER A 202 -6.56 6.25 12.95
CA SER A 202 -7.73 6.70 12.23
C SER A 202 -8.33 7.91 12.97
N LYS A 203 -8.64 8.98 12.23
CA LYS A 203 -9.30 10.17 12.80
C LYS A 203 -10.71 9.78 13.16
N ARG A 204 -11.14 10.06 14.39
CA ARG A 204 -12.55 9.90 14.79
C ARG A 204 -13.44 10.83 13.97
#